data_AF-A0A3D2T2W9-F1
#
_entry.id   AF-A0A3D2T2W9-F1
#
_cell.length_a   1.000
_cell.length_b   1.000
_cell.length_c   1.000
_cell.angle_alpha   90.00
_cell.angle_beta   90.00
_cell.angle_gamma   90.00
#
_symmetry.space_group_name_H-M   'P 1'
#
loop_
_entity.id
_entity.type
_entity.pdbx_description
1 polymer ?
#
loop_
_entity_poly.entity_id
_entity_poly.type
_entity_poly.pdbx_seq_one_letter_code
_entity_poly.pdbx_strand_id
1 'polypeptide(L)'
;MGWWWWKPDLNLSITRRDLPPYSPTSHFSLGYQMPRIAVIPGDGIGVEVMKEARRVLAALDDTETLDLELVDWDLGAERYLRDGVAITEEEFRALADDH
;
A
#
# COMPACT_ATOMS: atom_id res chain seq x y z
N MET A 1 -25.42 11.90 17.35
CA MET A 1 -24.08 11.29 17.44
C MET A 1 -23.88 10.50 16.15
N GLY A 2 -23.35 11.15 15.12
CA GLY A 2 -23.27 10.62 13.76
C GLY A 2 -21.84 10.17 13.47
N TRP A 3 -21.71 8.99 12.89
CA TRP A 3 -20.46 8.34 12.52
C TRP A 3 -19.99 8.90 11.17
N TRP A 4 -18.76 9.40 11.13
CA TRP A 4 -18.20 10.22 10.03
C TRP A 4 -17.45 9.39 8.99
N TRP A 5 -18.10 8.50 8.23
CA TRP A 5 -17.45 7.87 7.07
C TRP A 5 -18.44 7.50 5.96
N TRP A 6 -19.14 8.49 5.39
CA TRP A 6 -19.72 8.36 4.04
C TRP A 6 -20.14 9.73 3.48
N LYS A 7 -19.67 10.10 2.28
CA LYS A 7 -20.19 11.22 1.49
C LYS A 7 -20.90 10.64 0.25
N PRO A 8 -22.19 10.95 0.00
CA PRO A 8 -22.99 10.29 -1.04
C PRO A 8 -22.65 10.65 -2.49
N ASP A 9 -21.79 11.64 -2.71
CA ASP A 9 -21.80 12.42 -3.96
C ASP A 9 -20.62 12.14 -4.91
N LEU A 10 -19.91 11.02 -4.75
CA LEU A 10 -18.86 10.63 -5.70
C LEU A 10 -19.49 10.07 -6.99
N ASN A 11 -19.69 10.95 -7.97
CA ASN A 11 -20.00 10.57 -9.34
C ASN A 11 -18.79 9.84 -9.96
N LEU A 12 -18.82 8.51 -9.97
CA LEU A 12 -17.79 7.64 -10.55
C LEU A 12 -17.94 7.51 -12.08
N SER A 13 -17.78 8.61 -12.80
CA SER A 13 -17.65 8.58 -14.27
C SER A 13 -16.49 9.45 -14.74
N ILE A 14 -15.28 9.07 -14.39
CA ILE A 14 -14.06 9.55 -15.06
C ILE A 14 -13.68 8.49 -16.08
N THR A 15 -13.76 8.83 -17.36
CA THR A 15 -13.32 7.95 -18.46
C THR A 15 -11.89 8.29 -18.86
N ARG A 16 -11.11 7.29 -19.31
CA ARG A 16 -9.67 7.43 -19.67
C ARG A 16 -9.35 8.56 -20.68
N ARG A 17 -10.35 9.09 -21.40
CA ARG A 17 -10.18 10.22 -22.34
C ARG A 17 -10.03 11.58 -21.66
N ASP A 18 -10.38 11.66 -20.39
CA ASP A 18 -10.40 12.92 -19.63
C ASP A 18 -9.05 13.18 -18.93
N LEU A 19 -8.09 12.26 -19.02
CA LEU A 19 -6.74 12.41 -18.46
C LEU A 19 -5.76 12.93 -19.52
N PRO A 20 -4.88 13.90 -19.18
CA PRO A 20 -3.83 14.34 -20.08
C PRO A 20 -2.88 13.16 -20.39
N PRO A 21 -2.26 13.11 -21.58
CA PRO A 21 -1.29 12.08 -21.91
C PRO A 21 -0.09 12.17 -20.96
N TYR A 22 0.21 11.09 -20.26
CA TYR A 22 1.35 11.01 -19.35
C TYR A 22 2.67 11.17 -20.13
N SER A 23 3.50 12.12 -19.68
CA SER A 23 4.85 12.36 -20.20
C SER A 23 5.86 11.88 -19.16
N PRO A 24 6.75 10.91 -19.49
CA PRO A 24 7.64 10.29 -18.52
C PRO A 24 8.84 11.16 -18.08
N THR A 25 8.98 12.41 -18.54
CA THR A 25 10.25 13.18 -18.37
C THR A 25 10.14 14.47 -17.55
N SER A 26 9.05 14.72 -16.82
CA SER A 26 8.99 15.94 -16.01
C SER A 26 7.95 15.83 -14.90
N HIS A 27 8.33 15.50 -13.67
CA HIS A 27 7.60 15.96 -12.49
C HIS A 27 8.56 16.15 -11.31
N PHE A 28 9.06 17.38 -11.16
CA PHE A 28 9.40 17.93 -9.85
C PHE A 28 8.29 18.92 -9.47
N SER A 29 7.77 18.74 -8.25
CA SER A 29 7.05 19.74 -7.42
C SER A 29 5.56 20.03 -7.72
N LEU A 30 4.70 19.06 -7.37
CA LEU A 30 3.51 19.29 -6.51
C LEU A 30 2.99 17.93 -5.99
N GLY A 31 3.35 17.57 -4.75
CA GLY A 31 2.56 16.70 -3.87
C GLY A 31 2.42 15.20 -4.17
N TYR A 32 2.88 14.66 -5.30
CA TYR A 32 2.83 13.21 -5.51
C TYR A 32 3.91 12.52 -4.68
N GLN A 33 3.49 11.81 -3.64
CA GLN A 33 4.33 10.85 -2.94
C GLN A 33 4.00 9.48 -3.50
N MET A 34 5.03 8.71 -3.87
CA MET A 34 4.86 7.31 -4.27
C MET A 34 4.10 6.58 -3.15
N PRO A 35 2.95 5.96 -3.42
CA PRO A 35 2.19 5.26 -2.40
C PRO A 35 3.03 4.14 -1.79
N ARG A 36 3.18 4.15 -0.46
CA ARG A 36 3.99 3.18 0.26
C ARG A 36 3.06 2.15 0.90
N ILE A 37 3.36 0.87 0.73
CA ILE A 37 2.56 -0.22 1.29
C ILE A 37 3.46 -1.05 2.18
N ALA A 38 3.13 -1.07 3.48
CA ALA A 38 3.71 -2.04 4.41
C ALA A 38 3.20 -3.46 4.06
N VAL A 39 4.13 -4.34 3.72
CA VAL A 39 3.86 -5.75 3.42
C VAL A 39 4.19 -6.58 4.64
N ILE A 40 3.13 -7.07 5.29
CA ILE A 40 3.21 -7.98 6.43
C ILE A 40 2.63 -9.33 5.98
N PRO A 41 3.47 -10.31 5.63
CA PRO A 41 3.00 -11.61 5.14
C PRO A 41 2.34 -12.46 6.24
N GLY A 42 2.62 -12.16 7.52
CA GLY A 42 2.18 -12.99 8.64
C GLY A 42 2.82 -14.37 8.60
N ASP A 43 2.04 -15.41 8.92
CA ASP A 43 2.54 -16.78 9.08
C ASP A 43 1.76 -17.80 8.25
N GLY A 44 2.31 -19.00 8.15
CA GLY A 44 1.70 -20.10 7.42
C GLY A 44 1.44 -19.72 5.97
N ILE A 45 0.20 -19.90 5.51
CA ILE A 45 -0.18 -19.64 4.11
C ILE A 45 -0.08 -18.16 3.70
N GLY A 46 -0.01 -17.23 4.66
CA GLY A 46 0.09 -15.80 4.37
C GLY A 46 1.34 -15.46 3.55
N VAL A 47 2.46 -16.14 3.81
CA VAL A 47 3.72 -15.98 3.07
C VAL A 47 3.57 -16.38 1.60
N GLU A 48 2.92 -17.52 1.33
CA GLU A 48 2.70 -18.03 -0.02
C GLU A 48 1.72 -17.14 -0.80
N VAL A 49 0.63 -16.71 -0.16
CA VAL A 49 -0.36 -15.83 -0.79
C VAL A 49 0.22 -14.45 -1.07
N MET A 50 1.01 -13.90 -0.14
CA MET A 50 1.60 -12.57 -0.30
C MET A 50 2.62 -12.53 -1.44
N LYS A 51 3.35 -13.63 -1.66
CA LYS A 51 4.23 -13.77 -2.82
C LYS A 51 3.47 -13.61 -4.15
N GLU A 52 2.29 -14.23 -4.25
CA GLU A 52 1.46 -14.10 -5.45
C GLU A 52 0.80 -12.72 -5.56
N ALA A 53 0.40 -12.11 -4.44
CA ALA A 53 -0.11 -10.74 -4.42
C ALA A 53 0.94 -9.76 -4.97
N ARG A 54 2.21 -9.89 -4.57
CA ARG A 54 3.33 -9.08 -5.10
C ARG A 54 3.51 -9.25 -6.61
N ARG A 55 3.34 -10.47 -7.14
CA ARG A 55 3.43 -10.73 -8.59
C ARG A 55 2.31 -10.03 -9.36
N VAL A 56 1.10 -10.03 -8.81
CA VAL A 56 -0.03 -9.32 -9.42
C VAL A 56 0.20 -7.81 -9.37
N LEU A 57 0.66 -7.26 -8.25
CA LEU A 57 0.96 -5.83 -8.13
C LEU A 57 2.06 -5.40 -9.11
N ALA A 58 3.12 -6.19 -9.26
CA ALA A 58 4.18 -5.91 -10.23
C ALA A 58 3.65 -5.93 -11.68
N ALA A 59 2.84 -6.94 -12.03
CA ALA A 59 2.24 -7.01 -13.36
C ALA A 59 1.26 -5.86 -13.64
N LEU A 60 0.59 -5.34 -12.60
CA LEU A 60 -0.27 -4.16 -12.73
C LEU A 60 0.55 -2.90 -12.94
N ASP A 61 1.62 -2.71 -12.17
CA ASP A 61 2.51 -1.54 -12.27
C ASP A 61 3.18 -1.42 -13.66
N ASP A 62 3.44 -2.55 -14.31
CA ASP A 62 3.92 -2.59 -15.71
C ASP A 62 2.89 -2.01 -16.71
N THR A 63 1.59 -2.03 -16.38
CA THR A 63 0.48 -1.69 -17.30
C THR A 63 -0.23 -0.39 -16.97
N GLU A 64 -0.34 -0.09 -15.68
CA GLU A 64 -0.93 1.11 -15.11
C GLU A 64 0.15 1.67 -14.19
N THR A 65 0.67 2.87 -14.44
CA THR A 65 1.74 3.46 -13.62
C THR A 65 1.21 3.71 -12.20
N LEU A 66 1.43 2.76 -11.28
CA LEU A 66 0.98 2.83 -9.89
C LEU A 66 2.06 3.43 -8.98
N ASP A 67 3.33 3.32 -9.37
CA ASP A 67 4.51 3.87 -8.67
C ASP A 67 4.53 3.42 -7.18
N LEU A 68 4.24 2.14 -6.92
CA LEU A 68 4.12 1.60 -5.56
C LEU A 68 5.48 1.30 -4.93
N GLU A 69 5.69 1.74 -3.70
CA GLU A 69 6.80 1.30 -2.85
C GLU A 69 6.31 0.21 -1.88
N LEU A 70 6.72 -1.03 -2.10
CA LEU A 70 6.41 -2.14 -1.19
C LEU A 70 7.52 -2.30 -0.16
N VAL A 71 7.20 -2.12 1.12
CA VAL A 71 8.15 -2.20 2.23
C VAL A 71 7.86 -3.44 3.07
N ASP A 72 8.82 -4.35 3.20
CA ASP A 72 8.67 -5.56 4.00
C ASP A 72 8.77 -5.27 5.51
N TRP A 73 7.86 -5.88 6.28
CA TRP A 73 7.83 -5.81 7.72
C TRP A 73 7.86 -7.23 8.32
N ASP A 74 8.84 -7.49 9.19
CA ASP A 74 8.91 -8.73 9.98
C ASP A 74 7.91 -8.65 11.13
N LEU A 75 6.65 -8.95 10.85
CA LEU A 75 5.57 -9.02 11.83
C LEU A 75 4.79 -10.33 11.61
N GLY A 76 4.62 -11.09 12.69
CA GLY A 76 4.00 -12.42 12.64
C GLY A 76 4.15 -13.17 13.96
N ALA A 77 3.44 -14.28 14.06
CA ALA A 77 3.52 -15.22 15.16
C ALA A 77 4.93 -15.83 15.30
N GLU A 78 5.65 -16.11 14.20
CA GLU A 78 7.02 -16.61 14.26
C GLU A 78 7.94 -15.62 14.98
N ARG A 79 7.87 -14.33 14.62
CA ARG A 79 8.56 -13.26 15.35
C ARG A 79 8.11 -13.19 16.80
N TYR A 80 6.80 -13.24 17.08
CA TYR A 80 6.30 -13.21 18.45
C TYR A 80 6.85 -14.37 19.29
N LEU A 81 6.93 -15.58 18.73
CA LEU A 81 7.50 -16.74 19.41
C LEU A 81 9.00 -16.60 19.64
N ARG A 82 9.71 -15.91 18.75
CA ARG A 82 11.14 -15.61 18.86
C ARG A 82 11.45 -14.52 19.90
N ASP A 83 10.70 -13.43 19.87
CA ASP A 83 11.04 -12.19 20.60
C ASP A 83 10.13 -11.92 21.81
N GLY A 84 8.99 -12.60 21.92
CA GLY A 84 7.96 -12.37 22.94
C GLY A 84 7.16 -11.07 22.76
N VAL A 85 7.40 -10.34 21.67
CA VAL A 85 6.79 -9.04 21.36
C VAL A 85 6.08 -9.14 20.01
N ALA A 86 4.79 -8.83 19.98
CA ALA A 86 3.99 -8.91 18.76
C ALA A 86 4.22 -7.70 17.85
N ILE A 87 4.14 -6.50 18.42
CA ILE A 87 4.42 -5.23 17.77
C ILE A 87 4.81 -4.22 18.86
N THR A 88 5.79 -3.37 18.58
CA THR A 88 6.16 -2.26 19.48
C THR A 88 5.32 -1.01 19.18
N GLU A 89 5.24 -0.09 20.14
CA GLU A 89 4.57 1.20 19.95
C GLU A 89 5.22 2.04 18.84
N GLU A 90 6.54 1.91 18.66
CA GLU A 90 7.29 2.59 17.59
C GLU A 90 6.91 2.04 16.21
N GLU A 91 6.87 0.71 16.06
CA GLU A 91 6.45 0.06 14.83
C GLU A 91 4.98 0.35 14.49
N PHE A 92 4.09 0.34 15.48
CA PHE A 92 2.69 0.68 15.29
C PHE A 92 2.53 2.12 14.77
N ARG A 93 3.30 3.07 15.31
CA ARG A 93 3.30 4.46 14.86
C ARG A 93 3.86 4.61 13.46
N ALA A 94 4.99 3.97 13.16
CA ALA A 94 5.58 3.99 11.83
C ALA A 94 4.64 3.40 10.78
N LEU A 95 3.92 2.30 11.08
CA LEU A 95 2.90 1.76 10.19
C LEU A 95 1.72 2.71 9.94
N ALA A 96 1.41 3.61 10.88
CA ALA A 96 0.30 4.56 10.75
C ALA A 96 0.69 5.86 10.04
N ASP A 97 1.95 6.28 10.16
CA ASP A 97 2.42 7.57 9.69
C ASP A 97 3.20 7.47 8.36
N ASP A 98 3.89 6.35 8.09
CA ASP A 98 4.82 6.20 6.96
C ASP A 98 4.26 5.39 5.77
N HIS A 99 3.07 4.81 5.93
CA HIS A 99 2.39 3.92 4.97
C HIS A 99 0.89 4.25 4.89
#